data_AF-A0A1F6DCJ5-F1
#
_entry.id   AF-A0A1F6DCJ5-F1
#
_cell.length_a   1.000
_cell.length_b   1.000
_cell.length_c   1.000
_cell.angle_alpha   90.00
_cell.angle_beta   90.00
_cell.angle_gamma   90.00
#
_symmetry.space_group_name_H-M   'P 1'
#
loop_
_entity.id
_entity.type
_entity.pdbx_description
1 polymer ?
#
loop_
_entity_poly.entity_id
_entity_poly.type
_entity_poly.pdbx_seq_one_letter_code
_entity_poly.pdbx_strand_id
1 'polypeptide(L)'
;MIKPRNKVKDILKRVCTACGVKMQILTFDNRTYTGGHFFGKVPLFRKKEWDKSLKAGVRKQRMGSILINVLKKDPKPYKFAENWECEKCYQRGWIVEKRYANRRT
;
A
#
# COMPACT_ATOMS: atom_id res chain seq x y z
N MET A 1 -7.41 -27.79 24.12
CA MET A 1 -7.50 -26.31 24.00
C MET A 1 -8.52 -25.95 22.94
N ILE A 2 -9.69 -25.47 23.33
CA ILE A 2 -10.72 -25.02 22.38
C ILE A 2 -10.25 -23.66 21.84
N LYS A 3 -9.78 -23.60 20.59
CA LYS A 3 -9.48 -22.31 19.96
C LYS A 3 -10.75 -21.45 20.00
N PRO A 4 -10.72 -20.20 20.50
CA PRO A 4 -11.89 -19.35 20.48
C PRO A 4 -12.37 -19.24 19.02
N ARG A 5 -13.66 -19.51 18.78
CA ARG A 5 -14.27 -19.31 17.47
C ARG A 5 -14.19 -17.81 17.19
N ASN A 6 -13.29 -17.41 16.29
CA ASN A 6 -13.20 -16.02 15.84
C ASN A 6 -14.53 -15.66 15.18
N LYS A 7 -15.32 -14.80 15.83
CA LYS A 7 -16.55 -14.26 15.24
C LYS A 7 -16.18 -13.23 14.19
N VAL A 8 -16.91 -13.25 13.08
CA VAL A 8 -16.80 -12.22 12.06
C VAL A 8 -17.37 -10.94 12.66
N LYS A 9 -16.54 -9.90 12.68
CA LYS A 9 -16.90 -8.58 13.19
C LYS A 9 -17.58 -7.73 12.12
N ASP A 10 -16.97 -7.67 10.94
CA ASP A 10 -17.44 -6.82 9.84
C ASP A 10 -16.96 -7.36 8.48
N ILE A 11 -17.69 -7.00 7.42
CA ILE A 11 -17.40 -7.35 6.03
C ILE A 11 -17.05 -6.07 5.26
N LEU A 12 -15.76 -5.87 5.01
CA LEU A 12 -15.27 -4.73 4.24
C LEU A 12 -15.35 -5.02 2.74
N LYS A 13 -16.12 -4.21 2.02
CA LYS A 13 -16.15 -4.23 0.55
C LYS A 13 -15.03 -3.35 0.02
N ARG A 14 -14.12 -3.93 -0.78
CA ARG A 14 -12.98 -3.23 -1.39
C ARG A 14 -12.82 -3.63 -2.86
N VAL A 15 -11.94 -2.94 -3.56
CA VAL A 15 -11.58 -3.21 -4.95
C VAL A 15 -10.09 -3.45 -5.00
N CYS A 16 -9.66 -4.48 -5.73
CA CYS A 16 -8.24 -4.78 -5.92
C CYS A 16 -7.61 -3.65 -6.74
N THR A 17 -6.58 -3.01 -6.20
CA THR A 17 -5.86 -1.92 -6.87
C THR A 17 -5.16 -2.40 -8.15
N ALA A 18 -4.71 -3.66 -8.19
CA ALA A 18 -3.96 -4.21 -9.32
C ALA A 18 -4.85 -4.66 -10.50
N CYS A 19 -6.06 -5.18 -10.25
CA CYS A 19 -6.91 -5.76 -11.29
C CYS A 19 -8.37 -5.30 -11.30
N GLY A 20 -8.79 -4.44 -10.36
CA GLY A 20 -10.14 -3.88 -10.31
C GLY A 20 -11.24 -4.84 -9.83
N VAL A 21 -10.90 -6.08 -9.48
CA VAL A 21 -11.88 -7.06 -8.97
C VAL A 21 -12.43 -6.61 -7.61
N LYS A 22 -13.75 -6.72 -7.43
CA LYS A 22 -14.42 -6.46 -6.15
C LYS A 22 -14.13 -7.60 -5.17
N MET A 23 -13.80 -7.24 -3.94
CA MET A 23 -13.42 -8.16 -2.87
C MET A 23 -14.29 -7.93 -1.64
N GLN A 24 -14.54 -9.00 -0.90
CA GLN A 24 -15.15 -8.97 0.42
C GLN A 24 -14.11 -9.45 1.42
N ILE A 25 -13.71 -8.58 2.34
CA ILE A 25 -12.72 -8.86 3.36
C ILE A 25 -13.46 -9.06 4.68
N LEU A 26 -13.31 -10.24 5.26
CA LEU A 26 -13.87 -10.54 6.57
C LEU A 26 -12.89 -10.08 7.62
N THR A 27 -13.33 -9.23 8.54
CA THR A 27 -12.56 -8.84 9.72
C THR A 27 -13.09 -9.58 10.94
N PHE A 28 -12.21 -9.92 11.86
CA PHE A 28 -12.53 -10.70 13.05
C PHE A 28 -12.23 -9.89 14.31
N ASP A 29 -12.85 -10.23 15.44
CA ASP A 29 -12.68 -9.50 16.70
C ASP A 29 -11.23 -9.53 17.24
N ASN A 30 -10.47 -10.55 16.87
CA ASN A 30 -9.05 -10.70 17.21
C ASN A 30 -8.12 -9.81 16.36
N ARG A 31 -8.66 -8.83 15.60
CA ARG A 31 -7.92 -7.92 14.71
C ARG A 31 -7.23 -8.58 13.52
N THR A 32 -7.55 -9.84 13.21
CA THR A 32 -7.15 -10.48 11.96
C THR A 32 -8.19 -10.25 10.87
N TYR A 33 -7.81 -10.48 9.61
CA TYR A 33 -8.72 -10.40 8.47
C TYR A 33 -8.38 -11.47 7.41
N THR A 34 -9.32 -11.76 6.51
CA THR A 34 -9.13 -12.64 5.35
C THR A 34 -9.91 -12.13 4.13
N GLY A 35 -9.56 -12.58 2.93
CA GLY A 35 -10.25 -12.20 1.69
C GLY A 35 -9.61 -11.06 0.89
N GLY A 36 -8.40 -10.64 1.27
CA GLY A 36 -7.58 -9.66 0.55
C GLY A 36 -6.26 -9.42 1.28
N HIS A 37 -5.36 -8.63 0.70
CA HIS A 37 -4.08 -8.25 1.28
C HIS A 37 -3.94 -6.74 1.34
N PHE A 38 -3.64 -6.21 2.52
CA PHE A 38 -3.47 -4.78 2.74
C PHE A 38 -2.01 -4.36 2.58
N PHE A 39 -1.76 -3.40 1.68
CA PHE A 39 -0.41 -2.89 1.37
C PHE A 39 -0.13 -1.48 1.93
N GLY A 40 -1.01 -0.99 2.81
CA GLY A 40 -0.89 0.33 3.39
C GLY A 40 -1.82 1.36 2.75
N LYS A 41 -1.54 2.62 3.05
CA LYS A 41 -2.38 3.75 2.61
C LYS A 41 -1.57 4.67 1.71
N VAL A 42 -2.15 5.00 0.56
CA VAL A 42 -1.57 5.96 -0.38
C VAL A 42 -2.15 7.34 -0.06
N PRO A 43 -1.30 8.33 0.24
CA PRO A 43 -1.76 9.70 0.43
C PRO A 43 -2.25 10.30 -0.90
N LEU A 44 -3.41 10.94 -0.89
CA LEU A 44 -3.95 11.67 -2.03
C LEU A 44 -3.75 13.17 -1.80
N PHE A 45 -3.20 13.82 -2.82
CA PHE A 45 -2.87 15.24 -2.80
C PHE A 45 -3.77 16.01 -3.77
N ARG A 46 -4.16 17.24 -3.39
CA ARG A 46 -4.79 18.16 -4.34
C ARG A 46 -3.70 18.74 -5.25
N LYS A 47 -4.03 18.99 -6.52
CA LYS A 47 -3.11 19.61 -7.50
C LYS A 47 -2.44 20.87 -6.95
N LYS A 48 -3.21 21.76 -6.31
CA LYS A 48 -2.69 23.00 -5.68
C LYS A 48 -1.61 22.75 -4.62
N GLU A 49 -1.72 21.68 -3.82
CA GLU A 49 -0.71 21.34 -2.82
C GLU A 49 0.53 20.71 -3.46
N TRP A 50 0.32 19.88 -4.49
CA TRP A 50 1.41 19.33 -5.29
C TRP A 50 2.23 20.43 -5.99
N ASP A 51 1.56 21.41 -6.61
CA ASP A 51 2.21 22.52 -7.29
C ASP A 51 3.03 23.39 -6.33
N LYS A 52 2.58 23.56 -5.08
CA LYS A 52 3.36 24.25 -4.04
C LYS A 52 4.65 23.50 -3.71
N SER A 53 4.59 22.17 -3.62
CA SER A 53 5.76 21.32 -3.39
C SER A 53 6.74 21.38 -4.55
N LEU A 54 6.24 21.34 -5.80
CA LEU A 54 7.07 21.48 -6.99
C LEU A 54 7.75 22.86 -7.05
N LYS A 55 7.02 23.95 -6.75
CA LYS A 55 7.59 25.31 -6.71
C LYS A 55 8.65 25.51 -5.63
N ALA A 56 8.51 24.81 -4.49
CA ALA A 56 9.55 24.84 -3.45
C ALA A 56 10.85 24.14 -3.91
N GLY A 57 10.76 23.26 -4.90
CA GLY A 57 11.88 22.53 -5.48
C GLY A 57 12.39 21.41 -4.58
N VAL A 58 13.59 20.93 -4.91
CA VAL A 58 14.24 19.80 -4.23
C VAL A 58 15.53 20.23 -3.52
N ARG A 59 15.92 19.46 -2.51
CA ARG A 59 17.24 19.51 -1.87
C ARG A 59 17.93 18.16 -2.06
N LYS A 60 19.25 18.18 -2.20
CA LYS A 60 20.05 16.95 -2.19
C LYS A 60 20.19 16.45 -0.75
N GLN A 61 19.88 15.19 -0.52
CA GLN A 61 20.03 14.53 0.77
C GLN A 61 20.82 13.24 0.58
N ARG A 62 21.77 12.98 1.46
CA ARG A 62 22.55 11.74 1.44
C ARG A 62 21.74 10.65 2.16
N MET A 63 21.53 9.52 1.48
CA MET A 63 20.99 8.29 2.06
C MET A 63 22.01 7.17 1.83
N GLY A 64 22.77 6.83 2.87
CA GLY A 64 23.91 5.93 2.75
C GLY A 64 24.98 6.49 1.80
N SER A 65 25.35 5.72 0.78
CA SER A 65 26.30 6.14 -0.25
C SER A 65 25.69 6.98 -1.36
N ILE A 66 24.37 7.10 -1.44
CA ILE A 66 23.66 7.73 -2.57
C ILE A 66 23.22 9.15 -2.20
N LEU A 67 23.39 10.09 -3.14
CA LEU A 67 22.78 11.42 -3.08
C LEU A 67 21.46 11.41 -3.83
N ILE A 68 20.36 11.66 -3.13
CA ILE A 68 19.01 11.70 -3.70
C ILE A 68 18.44 13.10 -3.63
N ASN A 69 17.57 13.44 -4.59
CA ASN A 69 16.78 14.66 -4.54
C ASN A 69 15.51 14.40 -3.73
N VAL A 70 15.34 15.13 -2.63
CA VAL A 70 14.15 15.10 -1.77
C VAL A 70 13.42 16.41 -1.91
N LEU A 71 12.08 16.39 -1.91
CA LEU A 71 11.28 17.62 -1.93
C LEU A 71 11.63 18.49 -0.72
N LYS A 72 11.77 19.81 -0.92
CA LYS A 72 11.94 20.76 0.19
C LYS A 72 10.68 20.88 1.03
N LYS A 73 9.52 20.59 0.43
CA LYS A 73 8.21 20.65 1.06
C LYS A 73 7.36 19.48 0.58
N ASP A 74 6.93 18.65 1.52
CA ASP A 74 5.99 17.58 1.20
C ASP A 74 4.58 18.14 0.96
N PRO A 75 3.86 17.61 -0.05
CA PRO A 75 2.49 18.01 -0.29
C PRO A 75 1.61 17.54 0.86
N LYS A 76 0.71 18.41 1.35
CA LYS A 76 -0.20 18.02 2.42
C LYS A 76 -1.31 17.10 1.88
N PRO A 77 -1.46 15.86 2.39
CA PRO A 77 -2.53 14.98 1.95
C PRO A 77 -3.89 15.49 2.44
N TYR A 78 -4.92 15.35 1.61
CA TYR A 78 -6.31 15.63 2.02
C TYR A 78 -7.09 14.36 2.37
N LYS A 79 -6.64 13.20 1.86
CA LYS A 79 -7.24 11.90 2.11
C LYS A 79 -6.18 10.82 1.96
N PHE A 80 -6.46 9.66 2.53
CA PHE A 80 -5.70 8.44 2.31
C PHE A 80 -6.60 7.40 1.63
N ALA A 81 -6.11 6.81 0.55
CA ALA A 81 -6.74 5.67 -0.08
C ALA A 81 -6.08 4.38 0.45
N GLU A 82 -6.88 3.40 0.82
CA GLU A 82 -6.33 2.09 1.20
C GLU A 82 -5.94 1.31 -0.06
N ASN A 83 -4.73 0.75 -0.05
CA ASN A 83 -4.26 -0.13 -1.11
C ASN A 83 -4.52 -1.59 -0.72
N TRP A 84 -5.40 -2.24 -1.48
CA TRP A 84 -5.78 -3.64 -1.28
C TRP A 84 -5.53 -4.45 -2.55
N GLU A 85 -5.02 -5.67 -2.40
CA GLU A 85 -4.90 -6.61 -3.50
C GLU A 85 -5.66 -7.90 -3.23
N CYS A 86 -6.16 -8.52 -4.30
CA CYS A 86 -6.72 -9.87 -4.21
C CYS A 86 -5.62 -10.91 -4.11
N GLU A 87 -5.94 -12.08 -3.58
CA GLU A 87 -5.00 -13.20 -3.43
C GLU A 87 -4.21 -13.48 -4.71
N LYS A 88 -4.88 -13.50 -5.87
CA LYS A 88 -4.25 -13.77 -7.17
C LYS A 88 -3.20 -12.71 -7.55
N CYS A 89 -3.47 -11.43 -7.27
CA CYS A 89 -2.55 -10.34 -7.58
C CYS A 89 -1.37 -10.31 -6.59
N TYR A 90 -1.67 -10.49 -5.30
CA TYR A 90 -0.68 -10.62 -4.24
C TYR A 90 0.34 -11.73 -4.57
N GLN A 91 -0.15 -12.92 -4.91
CA GLN A 91 0.70 -14.05 -5.27
C GLN A 91 1.47 -13.85 -6.57
N ARG A 92 0.92 -13.11 -7.55
CA ARG A 92 1.61 -12.79 -8.81
C ARG A 92 2.84 -11.91 -8.58
N GLY A 93 2.76 -10.90 -7.72
CA GLY A 93 3.93 -10.09 -7.34
C GLY A 93 5.07 -10.97 -6.80
N TRP A 94 4.71 -11.97 -5.98
CA TRP A 94 5.63 -12.98 -5.44
C TRP A 94 6.26 -13.90 -6.51
N ILE A 95 5.50 -14.26 -7.55
CA ILE A 95 6.02 -15.11 -8.63
C ILE A 95 7.11 -14.39 -9.44
N VAL A 96 7.00 -13.07 -9.63
CA VAL A 96 8.05 -12.29 -10.32
C VAL A 96 9.32 -12.25 -9.48
N GLU A 97 9.23 -12.02 -8.16
CA GLU A 97 10.40 -12.03 -7.27
C GLU A 97 11.09 -13.41 -7.24
N LYS A 98 10.35 -14.51 -7.21
CA LYS A 98 10.94 -15.87 -7.31
C LYS A 98 11.59 -16.13 -8.67
N ARG A 99 11.05 -15.60 -9.76
CA ARG A 99 11.58 -15.82 -11.12
C ARG A 99 12.84 -15.01 -11.41
N TYR A 100 13.06 -13.90 -10.69
CA TYR A 100 14.22 -13.02 -10.85
C TYR A 100 15.15 -12.96 -9.62
N ALA A 101 14.98 -13.88 -8.65
CA ALA A 101 15.88 -13.99 -7.49
C ALA A 101 17.36 -14.22 -7.89
N ASN A 102 17.62 -14.74 -9.11
CA ASN A 102 18.96 -15.04 -9.62
C ASN A 102 19.56 -13.94 -10.52
N ARG A 103 19.02 -12.72 -10.55
CA ARG A 103 19.58 -11.58 -11.34
C ARG A 103 20.11 -10.42 -10.48
N ARG A 104 20.45 -10.66 -9.21
CA ARG A 104 21.33 -9.76 -8.46
C ARG A 104 22.76 -10.29 -8.52
N THR A 105 23.43 -10.02 -9.64
CA THR A 105 24.89 -10.08 -9.81
C THR A 105 25.31 -8.76 -10.42
#